data_AF-A0A3A6ETB2-F1
#
_entry.id   AF-A0A3A6ETB2-F1
#
_cell.length_a   1.000
_cell.length_b   1.000
_cell.length_c   1.000
_cell.angle_alpha   90.00
_cell.angle_beta   90.00
_cell.angle_gamma   90.00
#
_symmetry.space_group_name_H-M   'P 1'
#
loop_
_entity.id
_entity.type
_entity.pdbx_description
1 polymer ?
#
loop_
_entity_poly.entity_id
_entity_poly.type
_entity_poly.pdbx_seq_one_letter_code
_entity_poly.pdbx_strand_id
1 'polypeptide(L)'
;MIKKGTLFSGIIGGLCLGMAVASASLLPVHAAEEEDHTAGVSMGKEADEEISTYARARVEAGWKLDAKGWWYQDEDGGWAQRAWRQIDGKWYYFASDGYWREDADAHENTLKGIDVSEWQVDIDWNAVKQDGYDFAIIRGGYSYTDPKTGKYEHVVDEYFEQNMAGANAAGIPVGVYIYSKATNEAQAVEDAKFLIEESTGYLVSYPLVIDMEDSSQVNLGKTALGKIAKAFSDEVKSAGYTPMIYTNENWYKNVVDMSYVSDVEHWVAAYGIEPDDSIPRGIWQCSSTGRVKGIDGNVDINFGYKDYTTIVTPRTEPAAGYGKPAADGEWRIDGGGWWYHCYDGTYPKNEWKEINGQTYRFDGNGYMLTGWQYIENEWYYMNSSGARLSGCWLELGGVWYYLKEDGKMAVGWQLVGNTWYYMYPSGMMATGWVQVGDAWYYMYPSGAMATGWLLDGTTWYYMDPSGWMRTGWVLVGDTWYYMYPSGMMATGWALVGDTWYYLTPGNGAMATGWLLLGNTWYYLTPGNGAMVTGTQVIDGVEYTFFSDGRCDW
;
A
#
# COMPACT_ATOMS: atom_id res chain seq x y z
N MET A 1 20.01 11.42 66.61
CA MET A 1 20.42 12.82 66.89
C MET A 1 19.90 13.71 65.77
N ILE A 2 19.46 14.95 66.07
CA ILE A 2 19.64 16.18 65.23
C ILE A 2 19.13 16.15 63.76
N LYS A 3 18.42 17.14 63.18
CA LYS A 3 17.59 18.29 63.62
C LYS A 3 16.83 18.82 62.37
N LYS A 4 15.63 19.38 62.61
CA LYS A 4 15.02 20.62 62.04
C LYS A 4 15.53 21.23 60.71
N GLY A 5 14.57 21.68 59.88
CA GLY A 5 14.78 22.67 58.79
C GLY A 5 13.51 23.44 58.38
N THR A 6 13.28 24.63 58.96
CA THR A 6 12.23 25.63 58.64
C THR A 6 12.83 26.86 57.93
N LEU A 7 12.15 27.79 57.24
CA LEU A 7 10.73 28.22 57.14
C LEU A 7 10.53 28.84 55.71
N PHE A 8 9.33 29.17 55.20
CA PHE A 8 8.64 30.51 55.18
C PHE A 8 7.38 30.32 54.27
N SER A 9 6.13 30.64 54.62
CA SER A 9 5.49 31.93 55.01
C SER A 9 4.97 32.77 53.82
N GLY A 10 3.64 32.84 53.66
CA GLY A 10 2.92 33.78 52.80
C GLY A 10 1.41 33.68 53.01
N ILE A 11 0.80 34.68 53.68
CA ILE A 11 -0.63 34.74 54.03
C ILE A 11 -1.31 35.87 53.23
N ILE A 12 -2.55 35.65 52.79
CA ILE A 12 -3.72 36.56 52.62
C ILE A 12 -4.73 35.76 51.75
N GLY A 13 -6.02 35.63 52.02
CA GLY A 13 -6.89 36.29 53.01
C GLY A 13 -8.07 36.97 52.30
N GLY A 14 -9.24 36.33 52.24
CA GLY A 14 -10.43 36.93 51.59
C GLY A 14 -11.66 36.02 51.60
N LEU A 15 -12.72 36.46 52.29
CA LEU A 15 -14.07 35.89 52.19
C LEU A 15 -14.63 36.11 50.78
N CYS A 16 -15.53 35.23 50.33
CA CYS A 16 -16.62 35.65 49.46
C CYS A 16 -17.97 35.14 49.97
N LEU A 17 -18.94 36.04 49.96
CA LEU A 17 -20.30 35.86 50.45
C LEU A 17 -21.17 35.27 49.34
N GLY A 18 -22.19 34.48 49.68
CA GLY A 18 -23.14 33.99 48.69
C GLY A 18 -24.08 35.09 48.18
N MET A 19 -24.45 35.03 46.91
CA MET A 19 -25.68 35.63 46.38
C MET A 19 -26.24 34.72 45.29
N ALA A 20 -27.49 34.30 45.45
CA ALA A 20 -28.27 33.72 44.38
C ALA A 20 -28.76 34.86 43.46
N VAL A 21 -28.64 34.68 42.15
CA VAL A 21 -29.24 35.56 41.15
C VAL A 21 -30.09 34.70 40.22
N ALA A 22 -31.40 34.88 40.30
CA ALA A 22 -32.30 34.37 39.28
C ALA A 22 -32.28 35.34 38.09
N SER A 23 -32.04 34.82 36.88
CA SER A 23 -32.17 35.58 35.64
C SER A 23 -33.05 34.78 34.68
N ALA A 24 -34.26 35.28 34.44
CA ALA A 24 -35.21 34.67 33.52
C ALA A 24 -34.73 34.82 32.07
N SER A 25 -34.73 33.72 31.32
CA SER A 25 -34.61 33.72 29.86
C SER A 25 -36.01 33.68 29.23
N LEU A 26 -36.25 34.57 28.27
CA LEU A 26 -37.50 34.61 27.53
C LEU A 26 -37.59 33.43 26.55
N LEU A 27 -38.76 32.80 26.48
CA LEU A 27 -39.10 31.87 25.40
C LEU A 27 -39.42 32.64 24.12
N PRO A 28 -38.75 32.37 22.98
CA PRO A 28 -39.35 32.57 21.68
C PRO A 28 -40.35 31.43 21.40
N VAL A 29 -41.55 31.79 20.96
CA VAL A 29 -42.51 30.83 20.41
C VAL A 29 -41.96 30.35 19.07
N HIS A 30 -41.69 29.05 18.94
CA HIS A 30 -41.61 28.38 17.64
C HIS A 30 -42.83 27.48 17.45
N ALA A 31 -43.36 27.50 16.24
CA ALA A 31 -44.55 26.74 15.86
C ALA A 31 -44.27 25.24 15.82
N ALA A 32 -45.30 24.45 16.05
CA ALA A 32 -45.28 23.02 15.76
C ALA A 32 -45.36 22.81 14.24
N GLU A 33 -44.48 21.96 13.72
CA GLU A 33 -44.61 21.25 12.45
C GLU A 33 -43.97 19.85 12.63
N GLU A 34 -44.33 18.90 11.77
CA GLU A 34 -44.45 17.48 12.11
C GLU A 34 -43.11 16.70 12.27
N GLU A 35 -43.18 15.58 13.00
CA GLU A 35 -42.04 14.73 13.35
C GLU A 35 -41.40 14.04 12.13
N ASP A 36 -40.12 14.33 11.87
CA ASP A 36 -39.25 13.53 11.00
C ASP A 36 -38.40 12.60 11.88
N HIS A 37 -38.74 11.31 11.88
CA HIS A 37 -37.99 10.27 12.57
C HIS A 37 -37.38 9.32 11.53
N THR A 38 -36.12 9.60 11.19
CA THR A 38 -35.31 8.78 10.29
C THR A 38 -35.12 7.37 10.85
N ALA A 39 -35.39 6.37 10.01
CA ALA A 39 -35.36 4.95 10.39
C ALA A 39 -33.94 4.39 10.68
N GLY A 40 -32.89 5.21 10.51
CA GLY A 40 -31.47 4.86 10.68
C GLY A 40 -30.78 5.52 11.88
N VAL A 41 -31.52 6.10 12.84
CA VAL A 41 -30.93 6.48 14.14
C VAL A 41 -30.73 5.23 15.00
N SER A 42 -29.75 4.40 14.61
CA SER A 42 -28.99 3.64 15.61
C SER A 42 -28.36 4.65 16.59
N MET A 43 -28.34 4.30 17.88
CA MET A 43 -28.43 5.30 18.96
C MET A 43 -27.40 6.44 18.92
N GLY A 44 -27.80 7.59 18.40
CA GLY A 44 -27.16 8.87 18.67
C GLY A 44 -27.53 9.36 20.07
N LYS A 45 -26.56 9.33 21.00
CA LYS A 45 -26.61 9.85 22.39
C LYS A 45 -27.85 10.65 22.81
N GLU A 46 -28.54 10.14 23.84
CA GLU A 46 -28.88 10.95 25.01
C GLU A 46 -28.49 10.22 26.31
N ALA A 47 -28.16 11.01 27.33
CA ALA A 47 -27.73 10.63 28.68
C ALA A 47 -26.38 9.89 28.84
N ASP A 48 -25.38 10.61 29.33
CA ASP A 48 -24.42 10.04 30.30
C ASP A 48 -25.21 9.70 31.58
N GLU A 49 -25.38 8.42 31.95
CA GLU A 49 -25.44 7.95 33.34
C GLU A 49 -25.46 6.40 33.43
N GLU A 50 -24.77 5.88 34.46
CA GLU A 50 -24.56 4.48 34.88
C GLU A 50 -25.12 3.29 34.06
N ILE A 51 -24.23 2.35 33.70
CA ILE A 51 -24.58 0.96 33.40
C ILE A 51 -25.17 0.32 34.67
N SER A 52 -26.48 0.46 34.84
CA SER A 52 -27.22 -0.14 35.93
C SER A 52 -27.63 -1.57 35.57
N THR A 53 -26.96 -2.56 36.18
CA THR A 53 -27.30 -3.98 36.04
C THR A 53 -28.62 -4.32 36.74
N TYR A 54 -29.74 -3.87 36.18
CA TYR A 54 -31.07 -4.40 36.50
C TYR A 54 -31.34 -5.62 35.62
N ALA A 55 -31.08 -6.81 36.18
CA ALA A 55 -31.71 -8.02 35.69
C ALA A 55 -33.24 -7.85 35.82
N ARG A 56 -33.92 -7.54 34.71
CA ARG A 56 -35.38 -7.56 34.65
C ARG A 56 -35.83 -8.96 35.04
N ALA A 57 -36.75 -9.06 36.01
CA ALA A 57 -37.25 -10.35 36.45
C ALA A 57 -37.93 -11.05 35.27
N ARG A 58 -37.39 -12.20 34.83
CA ARG A 58 -37.97 -12.94 33.71
C ARG A 58 -39.42 -13.31 34.05
N VAL A 59 -40.34 -13.01 33.14
CA VAL A 59 -41.77 -13.33 33.26
C VAL A 59 -42.14 -14.48 32.33
N GLU A 60 -43.31 -15.10 32.58
CA GLU A 60 -43.87 -16.12 31.70
C GLU A 60 -44.34 -15.46 30.38
N ALA A 61 -43.52 -15.62 29.34
CA ALA A 61 -43.83 -15.22 27.98
C ALA A 61 -45.09 -15.92 27.48
N GLY A 62 -45.84 -15.25 26.60
CA GLY A 62 -47.03 -15.85 26.00
C GLY A 62 -48.11 -14.87 25.60
N TRP A 63 -49.09 -15.42 24.87
CA TRP A 63 -50.28 -14.72 24.39
C TRP A 63 -51.16 -14.20 25.54
N LYS A 64 -51.55 -12.94 25.43
CA LYS A 64 -52.52 -12.28 26.32
C LYS A 64 -53.66 -11.71 25.47
N LEU A 65 -54.88 -11.73 26.01
CA LEU A 65 -56.08 -11.18 25.36
C LEU A 65 -56.71 -10.13 26.28
N ASP A 66 -56.95 -8.93 25.75
CA ASP A 66 -57.72 -7.90 26.44
C ASP A 66 -58.81 -7.29 25.51
N ALA A 67 -59.42 -6.19 25.94
CA ALA A 67 -60.53 -5.54 25.22
C ALA A 67 -60.14 -4.91 23.86
N LYS A 68 -58.85 -4.74 23.56
CA LYS A 68 -58.34 -4.25 22.26
C LYS A 68 -57.91 -5.38 21.33
N GLY A 69 -57.57 -6.56 21.86
CA GLY A 69 -57.22 -7.74 21.08
C GLY A 69 -56.15 -8.61 21.72
N TRP A 70 -55.53 -9.46 20.91
CA TRP A 70 -54.39 -10.29 21.29
C TRP A 70 -53.08 -9.49 21.22
N TRP A 71 -52.22 -9.68 22.21
CA TRP A 71 -50.83 -9.24 22.20
C TRP A 71 -49.93 -10.34 22.78
N TYR A 72 -48.62 -10.23 22.60
CA TYR A 72 -47.65 -11.21 23.10
C TYR A 72 -46.71 -10.56 24.11
N GLN A 73 -46.56 -11.21 25.28
CA GLN A 73 -45.59 -10.80 26.29
C GLN A 73 -44.30 -11.59 26.13
N ASP A 74 -43.18 -10.88 26.22
CA ASP A 74 -41.83 -11.44 26.12
C ASP A 74 -41.26 -11.86 27.48
N GLU A 75 -40.24 -12.73 27.48
CA GLU A 75 -39.58 -13.18 28.72
C GLU A 75 -38.95 -12.04 29.53
N ASP A 76 -38.52 -10.96 28.86
CA ASP A 76 -37.96 -9.75 29.47
C ASP A 76 -39.03 -8.78 30.03
N GLY A 77 -40.31 -9.13 29.88
CA GLY A 77 -41.47 -8.32 30.27
C GLY A 77 -41.97 -7.33 29.21
N GLY A 78 -41.29 -7.24 28.07
CA GLY A 78 -41.68 -6.41 26.93
C GLY A 78 -42.84 -6.97 26.12
N TRP A 79 -43.16 -6.28 25.02
CA TRP A 79 -44.12 -6.70 24.00
C TRP A 79 -43.71 -6.11 22.64
N ALA A 80 -44.05 -6.80 21.55
CA ALA A 80 -43.74 -6.36 20.20
C ALA A 80 -44.61 -5.16 19.78
N GLN A 81 -44.02 -4.19 19.06
CA GLN A 81 -44.73 -3.06 18.43
C GLN A 81 -44.11 -2.75 17.07
N ARG A 82 -44.95 -2.52 16.05
CA ARG A 82 -44.53 -2.33 14.64
C ARG A 82 -43.56 -3.42 14.13
N ALA A 83 -43.81 -4.66 14.53
CA ALA A 83 -42.82 -5.71 14.46
C ALA A 83 -43.42 -7.05 14.05
N TRP A 84 -42.67 -7.77 13.21
CA TRP A 84 -42.85 -9.18 12.95
C TRP A 84 -42.16 -10.01 14.03
N ARG A 85 -42.82 -11.08 14.48
CA ARG A 85 -42.32 -11.97 15.53
C ARG A 85 -42.52 -13.42 15.15
N GLN A 86 -41.50 -14.25 15.38
CA GLN A 86 -41.67 -15.70 15.37
C GLN A 86 -42.13 -16.16 16.76
N ILE A 87 -43.25 -16.89 16.83
CA ILE A 87 -43.80 -17.49 18.06
C ILE A 87 -44.20 -18.93 17.70
N ASP A 88 -43.67 -19.92 18.40
CA ASP A 88 -43.91 -21.35 18.17
C ASP A 88 -43.76 -21.79 16.69
N GLY A 89 -42.76 -21.22 16.00
CA GLY A 89 -42.46 -21.51 14.58
C GLY A 89 -43.38 -20.80 13.57
N LYS A 90 -44.29 -19.93 14.02
CA LYS A 90 -45.20 -19.14 13.17
C LYS A 90 -44.90 -17.65 13.25
N TRP A 91 -45.23 -16.92 12.18
CA TRP A 91 -44.96 -15.49 12.06
C TRP A 91 -46.21 -14.65 12.32
N TYR A 92 -46.06 -13.62 13.16
CA TYR A 92 -47.14 -12.73 13.57
C TYR A 92 -46.70 -11.27 13.48
N TYR A 93 -47.54 -10.41 12.91
CA TYR A 93 -47.32 -8.97 12.90
C TYR A 93 -48.08 -8.27 14.03
N PHE A 94 -47.36 -7.43 14.79
CA PHE A 94 -47.90 -6.57 15.84
C PHE A 94 -47.83 -5.11 15.40
N ALA A 95 -48.96 -4.39 15.42
CA ALA A 95 -49.01 -3.00 14.97
C ALA A 95 -48.38 -2.03 15.99
N SER A 96 -48.46 -0.72 15.73
CA SER A 96 -47.94 0.32 16.63
C SER A 96 -48.60 0.37 18.01
N ASP A 97 -49.81 -0.18 18.15
CA ASP A 97 -50.49 -0.33 19.44
C ASP A 97 -50.05 -1.58 20.23
N GLY A 98 -49.23 -2.44 19.62
CA GLY A 98 -48.74 -3.70 20.21
C GLY A 98 -49.69 -4.90 20.07
N TYR A 99 -50.79 -4.76 19.34
CA TYR A 99 -51.76 -5.84 19.14
C TYR A 99 -51.53 -6.56 17.80
N TRP A 100 -51.71 -7.87 17.81
CA TRP A 100 -51.65 -8.73 16.63
C TRP A 100 -52.70 -8.31 15.59
N ARG A 101 -52.35 -8.41 14.31
CA ARG A 101 -53.28 -8.29 13.19
C ARG A 101 -53.44 -9.65 12.50
N GLU A 102 -54.67 -10.16 12.54
CA GLU A 102 -55.10 -11.37 11.81
C GLU A 102 -54.93 -11.16 10.29
N ASP A 103 -54.78 -12.25 9.52
CA ASP A 103 -54.38 -12.27 8.09
C ASP A 103 -52.91 -11.93 7.77
N ALA A 104 -51.96 -12.54 8.51
CA ALA A 104 -50.50 -12.31 8.36
C ALA A 104 -49.71 -13.47 7.68
N ASP A 105 -50.39 -14.39 6.97
CA ASP A 105 -49.77 -15.60 6.36
C ASP A 105 -48.85 -15.31 5.14
N ALA A 106 -48.60 -14.04 4.82
CA ALA A 106 -47.98 -13.60 3.56
C ALA A 106 -46.52 -14.05 3.33
N HIS A 107 -45.85 -14.60 4.35
CA HIS A 107 -44.41 -14.88 4.30
C HIS A 107 -44.01 -16.29 4.75
N GLU A 108 -44.93 -17.26 4.87
CA GLU A 108 -44.53 -18.64 5.22
C GLU A 108 -43.52 -19.25 4.22
N ASN A 109 -43.54 -18.79 2.97
CA ASN A 109 -42.67 -19.28 1.88
C ASN A 109 -41.43 -18.39 1.62
N THR A 110 -41.08 -17.45 2.51
CA THR A 110 -39.84 -16.66 2.40
C THR A 110 -38.77 -17.17 3.33
N LEU A 111 -37.50 -17.06 2.91
CA LEU A 111 -36.36 -17.40 3.77
C LEU A 111 -36.29 -16.46 4.96
N LYS A 112 -35.86 -16.97 6.12
CA LYS A 112 -35.74 -16.19 7.36
C LYS A 112 -34.29 -15.84 7.60
N GLY A 113 -34.01 -14.56 7.79
CA GLY A 113 -32.68 -14.09 8.11
C GLY A 113 -32.66 -13.15 9.28
N ILE A 114 -31.45 -12.90 9.77
CA ILE A 114 -31.13 -11.83 10.70
C ILE A 114 -30.01 -10.97 10.12
N ASP A 115 -29.91 -9.75 10.59
CA ASP A 115 -28.68 -8.98 10.49
C ASP A 115 -28.18 -8.61 11.89
N VAL A 116 -26.86 -8.63 12.07
CA VAL A 116 -26.22 -8.59 13.39
C VAL A 116 -24.90 -7.82 13.37
N SER A 117 -24.54 -7.30 14.53
CA SER A 117 -23.37 -6.46 14.79
C SER A 117 -22.93 -6.61 16.25
N GLU A 118 -21.99 -5.77 16.70
CA GLU A 118 -21.53 -5.67 18.09
C GLU A 118 -22.68 -5.58 19.12
N TRP A 119 -23.83 -5.04 18.72
CA TRP A 119 -25.02 -4.90 19.57
C TRP A 119 -25.64 -6.22 20.04
N GLN A 120 -25.40 -7.33 19.33
CA GLN A 120 -25.87 -8.67 19.72
C GLN A 120 -24.87 -9.45 20.59
N VAL A 121 -23.61 -9.00 20.69
CA VAL A 121 -22.59 -9.57 21.59
C VAL A 121 -22.38 -11.07 21.33
N ASP A 122 -22.69 -11.94 22.31
CA ASP A 122 -22.50 -13.39 22.22
C ASP A 122 -23.71 -14.07 21.59
N ILE A 123 -23.51 -14.68 20.42
CA ILE A 123 -24.55 -15.39 19.66
C ILE A 123 -24.32 -16.92 19.69
N ASP A 124 -25.29 -17.68 20.20
CA ASP A 124 -25.34 -19.13 19.97
C ASP A 124 -25.93 -19.42 18.58
N TRP A 125 -25.05 -19.43 17.58
CA TRP A 125 -25.40 -19.70 16.19
C TRP A 125 -26.03 -21.09 15.95
N ASN A 126 -25.81 -22.07 16.84
CA ASN A 126 -26.49 -23.37 16.74
C ASN A 126 -27.95 -23.26 17.21
N ALA A 127 -28.22 -22.45 18.24
CA ALA A 127 -29.59 -22.13 18.64
C ALA A 127 -30.32 -21.31 17.55
N VAL A 128 -29.64 -20.32 16.93
CA VAL A 128 -30.17 -19.54 15.80
C VAL A 128 -30.57 -20.48 14.63
N LYS A 129 -29.71 -21.45 14.28
CA LYS A 129 -30.01 -22.44 13.24
C LYS A 129 -31.22 -23.32 13.61
N GLN A 130 -31.30 -23.75 14.88
CA GLN A 130 -32.41 -24.57 15.38
C GLN A 130 -33.74 -23.81 15.47
N ASP A 131 -33.70 -22.48 15.58
CA ASP A 131 -34.88 -21.61 15.55
C ASP A 131 -35.43 -21.38 14.13
N GLY A 132 -34.76 -21.91 13.12
CA GLY A 132 -35.21 -21.88 11.72
C GLY A 132 -34.77 -20.64 10.95
N TYR A 133 -33.62 -20.05 11.28
CA TYR A 133 -33.01 -19.01 10.47
C TYR A 133 -32.10 -19.60 9.38
N ASP A 134 -32.36 -19.16 8.15
CA ASP A 134 -31.78 -19.66 6.91
C ASP A 134 -30.48 -18.94 6.53
N PHE A 135 -30.36 -17.64 6.84
CA PHE A 135 -29.19 -16.81 6.50
C PHE A 135 -28.90 -15.72 7.53
N ALA A 136 -27.72 -15.11 7.46
CA ALA A 136 -27.38 -13.91 8.22
C ALA A 136 -26.63 -12.88 7.37
N ILE A 137 -26.80 -11.59 7.64
CA ILE A 137 -25.95 -10.52 7.13
C ILE A 137 -25.21 -9.90 8.32
N ILE A 138 -23.89 -10.07 8.38
CA ILE A 138 -23.09 -9.70 9.56
C ILE A 138 -22.38 -8.37 9.29
N ARG A 139 -22.32 -7.46 10.26
CA ARG A 139 -21.57 -6.21 10.08
C ARG A 139 -20.07 -6.50 10.08
N GLY A 140 -19.39 -6.21 8.98
CA GLY A 140 -17.92 -6.23 8.90
C GLY A 140 -17.30 -5.06 9.65
N GLY A 141 -17.97 -3.91 9.61
CA GLY A 141 -17.55 -2.71 10.31
C GLY A 141 -18.32 -1.46 9.91
N TYR A 142 -17.74 -0.32 10.23
CA TYR A 142 -18.24 0.99 9.80
C TYR A 142 -17.08 1.89 9.35
N SER A 143 -17.38 2.82 8.46
CA SER A 143 -16.44 3.86 8.04
C SER A 143 -16.73 5.20 8.71
N TYR A 144 -15.73 6.06 8.81
CA TYR A 144 -15.87 7.43 9.33
C TYR A 144 -14.74 8.34 8.82
N THR A 145 -14.93 9.66 8.94
CA THR A 145 -13.81 10.61 8.81
C THR A 145 -13.38 11.02 10.21
N ASP A 146 -12.12 10.79 10.60
CA ASP A 146 -11.60 11.22 11.89
C ASP A 146 -11.65 12.76 11.99
N PRO A 147 -12.39 13.34 12.95
CA PRO A 147 -12.51 14.79 13.08
C PRO A 147 -11.21 15.51 13.48
N LYS A 148 -10.16 14.77 13.88
CA LYS A 148 -8.84 15.34 14.24
C LYS A 148 -7.89 15.41 13.04
N THR A 149 -7.82 14.34 12.24
CA THR A 149 -6.88 14.25 11.10
C THR A 149 -7.53 14.57 9.75
N GLY A 150 -8.85 14.45 9.65
CA GLY A 150 -9.57 14.50 8.36
C GLY A 150 -9.35 13.26 7.49
N LYS A 151 -8.70 12.20 8.02
CA LYS A 151 -8.51 10.93 7.32
C LYS A 151 -9.81 10.14 7.31
N TYR A 152 -10.09 9.48 6.19
CA TYR A 152 -11.15 8.48 6.10
C TYR A 152 -10.63 7.13 6.61
N GLU A 153 -11.36 6.50 7.52
CA GLU A 153 -10.93 5.33 8.27
C GLU A 153 -12.08 4.34 8.49
N HIS A 154 -11.70 3.11 8.79
CA HIS A 154 -12.59 1.97 9.01
C HIS A 154 -12.37 1.40 10.41
N VAL A 155 -13.44 0.88 11.00
CA VAL A 155 -13.40 0.15 12.27
C VAL A 155 -14.11 -1.19 12.06
N VAL A 156 -13.40 -2.28 12.30
CA VAL A 156 -13.96 -3.63 12.32
C VAL A 156 -14.98 -3.73 13.47
N ASP A 157 -16.12 -4.35 13.20
CA ASP A 157 -17.12 -4.60 14.25
C ASP A 157 -16.54 -5.55 15.32
N GLU A 158 -16.69 -5.21 16.61
CA GLU A 158 -16.04 -5.92 17.72
C GLU A 158 -16.35 -7.43 17.74
N TYR A 159 -17.50 -7.85 17.20
CA TYR A 159 -17.96 -9.24 17.19
C TYR A 159 -17.90 -9.88 15.79
N PHE A 160 -17.33 -9.21 14.79
CA PHE A 160 -17.29 -9.68 13.41
C PHE A 160 -16.68 -11.08 13.25
N GLU A 161 -15.45 -11.29 13.72
CA GLU A 161 -14.76 -12.59 13.61
C GLU A 161 -15.55 -13.71 14.29
N GLN A 162 -16.04 -13.46 15.51
CA GLN A 162 -16.85 -14.40 16.28
C GLN A 162 -18.14 -14.78 15.53
N ASN A 163 -18.81 -13.78 14.95
CA ASN A 163 -20.07 -13.96 14.23
C ASN A 163 -19.87 -14.70 12.90
N MET A 164 -18.86 -14.34 12.10
CA MET A 164 -18.55 -15.03 10.85
C MET A 164 -18.15 -16.49 11.09
N ALA A 165 -17.25 -16.73 12.04
CA ALA A 165 -16.82 -18.08 12.41
C ALA A 165 -17.99 -18.92 12.95
N GLY A 166 -18.81 -18.35 13.85
CA GLY A 166 -19.96 -19.01 14.46
C GLY A 166 -21.05 -19.38 13.47
N ALA A 167 -21.46 -18.43 12.61
CA ALA A 167 -22.48 -18.65 11.59
C ALA A 167 -22.02 -19.67 10.54
N ASN A 168 -20.77 -19.57 10.06
CA ASN A 168 -20.18 -20.57 9.16
C ASN A 168 -20.13 -21.96 9.79
N ALA A 169 -19.71 -22.08 11.06
CA ALA A 169 -19.66 -23.35 11.78
C ALA A 169 -21.05 -23.98 11.99
N ALA A 170 -22.08 -23.15 12.19
CA ALA A 170 -23.48 -23.59 12.31
C ALA A 170 -24.14 -23.92 10.95
N GLY A 171 -23.47 -23.72 9.82
CA GLY A 171 -24.05 -23.92 8.49
C GLY A 171 -25.15 -22.90 8.15
N ILE A 172 -24.95 -21.65 8.57
CA ILE A 172 -25.77 -20.50 8.17
C ILE A 172 -25.00 -19.77 7.05
N PRO A 173 -25.57 -19.69 5.83
CA PRO A 173 -25.11 -18.78 4.78
C PRO A 173 -24.97 -17.33 5.27
N VAL A 174 -23.80 -16.73 5.03
CA VAL A 174 -23.48 -15.36 5.47
C VAL A 174 -23.18 -14.42 4.32
N GLY A 175 -23.77 -13.22 4.41
CA GLY A 175 -23.34 -12.02 3.72
C GLY A 175 -22.73 -11.06 4.73
N VAL A 176 -22.10 -9.98 4.26
CA VAL A 176 -21.44 -9.01 5.14
C VAL A 176 -21.82 -7.59 4.74
N TYR A 177 -22.09 -6.70 5.70
CA TYR A 177 -22.39 -5.29 5.44
C TYR A 177 -21.39 -4.33 6.09
N ILE A 178 -21.23 -3.16 5.48
CA ILE A 178 -20.54 -2.02 6.08
C ILE A 178 -21.52 -0.86 6.25
N TYR A 179 -21.59 -0.30 7.46
CA TYR A 179 -22.27 0.98 7.71
C TYR A 179 -21.42 2.11 7.12
N SER A 180 -21.84 2.64 5.97
CA SER A 180 -21.02 3.55 5.18
C SER A 180 -21.24 5.02 5.53
N LYS A 181 -20.14 5.73 5.80
CA LYS A 181 -20.09 7.20 5.86
C LYS A 181 -19.35 7.81 4.66
N ALA A 182 -19.30 7.09 3.54
CA ALA A 182 -18.66 7.55 2.32
C ALA A 182 -19.38 8.79 1.78
N THR A 183 -18.63 9.85 1.51
CA THR A 183 -19.14 11.12 0.97
C THR A 183 -18.80 11.34 -0.51
N ASN A 184 -18.05 10.42 -1.11
CA ASN A 184 -17.63 10.43 -2.52
C ASN A 184 -17.28 9.02 -3.00
N GLU A 185 -17.15 8.85 -4.31
CA GLU A 185 -16.90 7.56 -4.96
C GLU A 185 -15.58 6.89 -4.53
N ALA A 186 -14.55 7.65 -4.16
CA ALA A 186 -13.27 7.07 -3.73
C ALA A 186 -13.39 6.42 -2.35
N GLN A 187 -14.04 7.10 -1.40
CA GLN A 187 -14.37 6.56 -0.08
C GLN A 187 -15.27 5.31 -0.17
N ALA A 188 -16.19 5.26 -1.13
CA ALA A 188 -17.03 4.08 -1.38
C ALA A 188 -16.22 2.87 -1.90
N VAL A 189 -15.13 3.10 -2.64
CA VAL A 189 -14.19 2.05 -3.07
C VAL A 189 -13.31 1.59 -1.90
N GLU A 190 -12.94 2.49 -0.98
CA GLU A 190 -12.25 2.13 0.26
C GLU A 190 -13.14 1.27 1.17
N ASP A 191 -14.42 1.63 1.34
CA ASP A 191 -15.44 0.83 2.05
C ASP A 191 -15.60 -0.58 1.46
N ALA A 192 -15.65 -0.70 0.13
CA ALA A 192 -15.72 -1.98 -0.54
C ALA A 192 -14.47 -2.83 -0.26
N LYS A 193 -13.27 -2.25 -0.39
CA LYS A 193 -12.01 -2.94 -0.17
C LYS A 193 -11.85 -3.45 1.26
N PHE A 194 -12.15 -2.60 2.24
CA PHE A 194 -12.22 -2.99 3.64
C PHE A 194 -13.14 -4.20 3.82
N LEU A 195 -14.38 -4.13 3.33
CA LEU A 195 -15.34 -5.22 3.50
C LEU A 195 -14.92 -6.53 2.80
N ILE A 196 -14.22 -6.45 1.66
CA ILE A 196 -13.64 -7.58 0.93
C ILE A 196 -12.46 -8.19 1.69
N GLU A 197 -11.61 -7.36 2.30
CA GLU A 197 -10.45 -7.77 3.10
C GLU A 197 -10.90 -8.53 4.35
N GLU A 198 -11.77 -7.91 5.16
CA GLU A 198 -12.35 -8.52 6.37
C GLU A 198 -13.12 -9.82 6.05
N SER A 199 -13.77 -9.90 4.89
CA SER A 199 -14.45 -11.12 4.43
C SER A 199 -13.51 -12.29 4.07
N THR A 200 -12.19 -12.07 3.98
CA THR A 200 -11.23 -13.08 3.54
C THR A 200 -10.97 -14.12 4.63
N GLY A 201 -10.92 -15.40 4.25
CA GLY A 201 -10.84 -16.55 5.16
C GLY A 201 -12.20 -17.14 5.56
N TYR A 202 -13.28 -16.36 5.53
CA TYR A 202 -14.64 -16.81 5.87
C TYR A 202 -15.45 -17.22 4.63
N LEU A 203 -16.34 -18.21 4.75
CA LEU A 203 -17.18 -18.66 3.64
C LEU A 203 -18.36 -17.71 3.43
N VAL A 204 -18.14 -16.65 2.66
CA VAL A 204 -19.18 -15.74 2.20
C VAL A 204 -19.99 -16.42 1.09
N SER A 205 -21.31 -16.51 1.30
CA SER A 205 -22.27 -17.20 0.43
C SER A 205 -23.56 -16.40 0.20
N TYR A 206 -23.66 -15.22 0.79
CA TYR A 206 -24.66 -14.18 0.53
C TYR A 206 -23.94 -12.87 0.11
N PRO A 207 -24.66 -11.81 -0.31
CA PRO A 207 -24.04 -10.60 -0.85
C PRO A 207 -23.15 -9.82 0.13
N LEU A 208 -22.22 -9.03 -0.42
CA LEU A 208 -21.56 -7.93 0.30
C LEU A 208 -22.38 -6.65 0.12
N VAL A 209 -22.64 -5.95 1.22
CA VAL A 209 -23.64 -4.88 1.29
C VAL A 209 -23.02 -3.54 1.67
N ILE A 210 -23.36 -2.48 0.95
CA ILE A 210 -23.22 -1.10 1.45
C ILE A 210 -24.53 -0.68 2.11
N ASP A 211 -24.46 -0.35 3.38
CA ASP A 211 -25.54 0.28 4.12
C ASP A 211 -25.44 1.81 3.94
N MET A 212 -26.51 2.39 3.40
CA MET A 212 -26.63 3.80 3.07
C MET A 212 -27.82 4.42 3.79
N GLU A 213 -27.60 4.91 5.01
CA GLU A 213 -28.56 5.76 5.72
C GLU A 213 -27.95 6.85 6.63
N ASP A 214 -26.64 7.10 6.58
CA ASP A 214 -25.97 8.01 7.52
C ASP A 214 -26.28 9.50 7.28
N SER A 215 -26.38 10.25 8.38
CA SER A 215 -26.67 11.69 8.38
C SER A 215 -25.66 12.56 7.61
N SER A 216 -24.40 12.14 7.46
CA SER A 216 -23.36 12.85 6.69
C SER A 216 -23.64 12.85 5.18
N GLN A 217 -24.40 11.87 4.69
CA GLN A 217 -24.66 11.64 3.28
C GLN A 217 -25.86 12.44 2.73
N VAL A 218 -26.85 12.80 3.58
CA VAL A 218 -28.16 13.34 3.14
C VAL A 218 -28.07 14.61 2.28
N ASN A 219 -27.03 15.42 2.46
CA ASN A 219 -26.86 16.70 1.77
C ASN A 219 -26.01 16.61 0.47
N LEU A 220 -25.51 15.42 0.11
CA LEU A 220 -24.69 15.22 -1.10
C LEU A 220 -25.53 15.23 -2.40
N GLY A 221 -26.83 14.96 -2.27
CA GLY A 221 -27.78 14.95 -3.38
C GLY A 221 -27.87 13.61 -4.10
N LYS A 222 -29.07 13.32 -4.62
CA LYS A 222 -29.49 11.99 -5.09
C LYS A 222 -28.52 11.32 -6.08
N THR A 223 -28.03 12.09 -7.06
CA THR A 223 -27.07 11.61 -8.06
C THR A 223 -25.69 11.28 -7.48
N ALA A 224 -25.21 12.00 -6.46
CA ALA A 224 -23.92 11.69 -5.83
C ALA A 224 -24.01 10.36 -5.05
N LEU A 225 -25.10 10.17 -4.30
CA LEU A 225 -25.35 8.93 -3.56
C LEU A 225 -25.53 7.71 -4.47
N GLY A 226 -26.19 7.87 -5.63
CA GLY A 226 -26.26 6.81 -6.65
C GLY A 226 -24.89 6.40 -7.19
N LYS A 227 -23.95 7.35 -7.34
CA LYS A 227 -22.56 7.05 -7.75
C LYS A 227 -21.74 6.41 -6.64
N ILE A 228 -21.91 6.83 -5.39
CA ILE A 228 -21.30 6.20 -4.20
C ILE A 228 -21.70 4.73 -4.13
N ALA A 229 -23.00 4.44 -4.19
CA ALA A 229 -23.54 3.08 -4.22
C ALA A 229 -22.97 2.26 -5.38
N LYS A 230 -22.84 2.86 -6.57
CA LYS A 230 -22.30 2.21 -7.76
C LYS A 230 -20.80 1.93 -7.68
N ALA A 231 -20.01 2.86 -7.13
CA ALA A 231 -18.57 2.71 -6.97
C ALA A 231 -18.22 1.55 -6.02
N PHE A 232 -18.90 1.46 -4.88
CA PHE A 232 -18.83 0.29 -3.99
C PHE A 232 -19.23 -1.00 -4.74
N SER A 233 -20.38 -0.98 -5.41
CA SER A 233 -20.93 -2.17 -6.09
C SER A 233 -20.03 -2.69 -7.21
N ASP A 234 -19.36 -1.81 -7.94
CA ASP A 234 -18.43 -2.16 -9.02
C ASP A 234 -17.12 -2.76 -8.48
N GLU A 235 -16.59 -2.24 -7.37
CA GLU A 235 -15.42 -2.82 -6.72
C GLU A 235 -15.73 -4.24 -6.20
N VAL A 236 -16.86 -4.42 -5.51
CA VAL A 236 -17.37 -5.73 -5.05
C VAL A 236 -17.58 -6.71 -6.22
N LYS A 237 -18.18 -6.25 -7.33
CA LYS A 237 -18.28 -7.04 -8.58
C LYS A 237 -16.92 -7.43 -9.13
N SER A 238 -15.93 -6.53 -9.10
CA SER A 238 -14.59 -6.80 -9.62
C SER A 238 -13.81 -7.80 -8.75
N ALA A 239 -14.09 -7.84 -7.44
CA ALA A 239 -13.67 -8.90 -6.52
C ALA A 239 -14.42 -10.23 -6.73
N GLY A 240 -15.44 -10.24 -7.60
CA GLY A 240 -16.29 -11.38 -7.91
C GLY A 240 -17.32 -11.73 -6.84
N TYR A 241 -17.46 -10.91 -5.81
CA TYR A 241 -18.57 -11.01 -4.86
C TYR A 241 -19.84 -10.43 -5.50
N THR A 242 -21.01 -10.82 -4.99
CA THR A 242 -22.29 -10.22 -5.39
C THR A 242 -22.53 -8.98 -4.54
N PRO A 243 -22.67 -7.77 -5.12
CA PRO A 243 -23.02 -6.59 -4.36
C PRO A 243 -24.51 -6.53 -4.06
N MET A 244 -24.82 -5.87 -2.96
CA MET A 244 -26.16 -5.48 -2.56
C MET A 244 -26.09 -4.08 -1.92
N ILE A 245 -27.22 -3.38 -1.92
CA ILE A 245 -27.36 -2.09 -1.24
C ILE A 245 -28.48 -2.22 -0.22
N TYR A 246 -28.20 -1.75 1.00
CA TYR A 246 -29.19 -1.57 2.04
C TYR A 246 -29.63 -0.10 2.12
N THR A 247 -30.94 0.10 2.25
CA THR A 247 -31.61 1.39 2.47
C THR A 247 -32.94 1.17 3.18
N ASN A 248 -33.50 2.19 3.84
CA ASN A 248 -34.94 2.23 4.09
C ASN A 248 -35.71 2.78 2.88
N GLU A 249 -37.04 2.61 2.83
CA GLU A 249 -37.83 3.01 1.65
C GLU A 249 -37.73 4.50 1.29
N ASN A 250 -37.59 5.39 2.27
CA ASN A 250 -37.41 6.82 2.00
C ASN A 250 -36.09 7.06 1.26
N TRP A 251 -35.01 6.37 1.68
CA TRP A 251 -33.74 6.46 1.00
C TRP A 251 -33.79 5.93 -0.44
N TYR A 252 -34.41 4.77 -0.64
CA TYR A 252 -34.65 4.20 -1.98
C TYR A 252 -35.45 5.16 -2.89
N LYS A 253 -36.57 5.71 -2.40
CA LYS A 253 -37.47 6.57 -3.18
C LYS A 253 -36.89 7.95 -3.44
N ASN A 254 -36.31 8.59 -2.41
CA ASN A 254 -36.09 10.03 -2.38
C ASN A 254 -34.61 10.44 -2.27
N VAL A 255 -33.75 9.61 -1.65
CA VAL A 255 -32.39 10.04 -1.28
C VAL A 255 -31.29 9.47 -2.20
N VAL A 256 -31.42 8.24 -2.73
CA VAL A 256 -30.39 7.61 -3.58
C VAL A 256 -30.88 7.44 -5.03
N ASP A 257 -30.05 7.78 -6.02
CA ASP A 257 -30.38 7.57 -7.44
C ASP A 257 -30.22 6.10 -7.85
N MET A 258 -31.23 5.29 -7.53
CA MET A 258 -31.25 3.85 -7.77
C MET A 258 -31.08 3.46 -9.25
N SER A 259 -31.20 4.41 -10.20
CA SER A 259 -30.94 4.13 -11.61
C SER A 259 -29.49 3.69 -11.87
N TYR A 260 -28.53 4.20 -11.10
CA TYR A 260 -27.10 3.85 -11.18
C TYR A 260 -26.81 2.40 -10.80
N VAL A 261 -27.69 1.77 -10.02
CA VAL A 261 -27.49 0.48 -9.34
C VAL A 261 -28.64 -0.49 -9.63
N SER A 262 -29.35 -0.27 -10.73
CA SER A 262 -30.45 -1.12 -11.21
C SER A 262 -30.03 -2.55 -11.57
N ASP A 263 -28.72 -2.81 -11.65
CA ASP A 263 -28.08 -4.12 -11.85
C ASP A 263 -27.43 -4.69 -10.57
N VAL A 264 -27.84 -4.20 -9.38
CA VAL A 264 -27.38 -4.59 -8.05
C VAL A 264 -28.55 -5.19 -7.26
N GLU A 265 -28.26 -6.03 -6.27
CA GLU A 265 -29.29 -6.59 -5.40
C GLU A 265 -29.71 -5.61 -4.30
N HIS A 266 -30.96 -5.74 -3.84
CA HIS A 266 -31.58 -4.74 -2.97
C HIS A 266 -32.09 -5.36 -1.67
N TRP A 267 -31.63 -4.82 -0.55
CA TRP A 267 -32.13 -5.07 0.78
C TRP A 267 -32.80 -3.78 1.27
N VAL A 268 -34.09 -3.82 1.59
CA VAL A 268 -34.86 -2.60 1.89
C VAL A 268 -35.62 -2.75 3.20
N ALA A 269 -35.42 -1.82 4.15
CA ALA A 269 -36.10 -1.80 5.44
C ALA A 269 -37.49 -1.14 5.38
N ALA A 270 -38.47 -1.77 6.03
CA ALA A 270 -39.80 -1.20 6.28
C ALA A 270 -40.49 -1.88 7.48
N TYR A 271 -40.80 -1.12 8.53
CA TYR A 271 -41.39 -1.62 9.77
C TYR A 271 -42.93 -1.51 9.77
N GLY A 272 -43.55 -2.34 8.93
CA GLY A 272 -44.98 -2.40 8.66
C GLY A 272 -45.48 -3.83 8.42
N ILE A 273 -46.79 -3.98 8.17
CA ILE A 273 -47.38 -5.29 7.86
C ILE A 273 -46.91 -5.81 6.50
N GLU A 274 -46.78 -4.93 5.51
CA GLU A 274 -46.25 -5.21 4.18
C GLU A 274 -45.37 -4.02 3.76
N PRO A 275 -44.32 -4.23 2.98
CA PRO A 275 -43.52 -3.16 2.42
C PRO A 275 -44.11 -2.67 1.08
N ASP A 276 -43.69 -1.52 0.55
CA ASP A 276 -44.22 -0.97 -0.72
C ASP A 276 -43.89 -1.88 -1.90
N ASP A 277 -44.88 -2.49 -2.53
CA ASP A 277 -44.74 -3.48 -3.60
C ASP A 277 -44.09 -2.92 -4.88
N SER A 278 -44.04 -1.59 -5.04
CA SER A 278 -43.36 -0.92 -6.16
C SER A 278 -41.85 -0.86 -6.03
N ILE A 279 -41.27 -1.12 -4.85
CA ILE A 279 -39.82 -1.18 -4.64
C ILE A 279 -39.30 -2.61 -4.89
N PRO A 280 -38.39 -2.82 -5.86
CA PRO A 280 -37.64 -4.07 -6.00
C PRO A 280 -36.82 -4.36 -4.74
N ARG A 281 -37.02 -5.54 -4.17
CA ARG A 281 -36.26 -6.05 -3.01
C ARG A 281 -36.05 -7.55 -3.13
N GLY A 282 -34.83 -8.00 -2.82
CA GLY A 282 -34.52 -9.42 -2.63
C GLY A 282 -34.50 -9.82 -1.15
N ILE A 283 -34.24 -8.87 -0.26
CA ILE A 283 -34.38 -8.99 1.19
C ILE A 283 -35.21 -7.82 1.72
N TRP A 284 -36.12 -8.09 2.65
CA TRP A 284 -36.86 -7.08 3.41
C TRP A 284 -36.49 -7.16 4.88
N GLN A 285 -35.97 -6.07 5.45
CA GLN A 285 -35.84 -5.93 6.91
C GLN A 285 -37.22 -5.52 7.46
N CYS A 286 -37.89 -6.44 8.14
CA CYS A 286 -39.30 -6.32 8.53
C CYS A 286 -39.50 -5.97 10.02
N SER A 287 -38.44 -6.04 10.83
CA SER A 287 -38.45 -5.62 12.23
C SER A 287 -37.04 -5.35 12.73
N SER A 288 -36.86 -4.36 13.61
CA SER A 288 -35.64 -4.12 14.40
C SER A 288 -35.76 -4.51 15.89
N THR A 289 -36.80 -5.29 16.21
CA THR A 289 -37.12 -5.70 17.59
C THR A 289 -37.47 -7.18 17.65
N GLY A 290 -36.89 -8.00 16.77
CA GLY A 290 -37.05 -9.45 16.80
C GLY A 290 -36.48 -10.08 18.07
N ARG A 291 -36.84 -11.36 18.30
CA ARG A 291 -36.16 -12.26 19.24
C ARG A 291 -35.97 -13.62 18.61
N VAL A 292 -34.80 -14.17 18.85
CA VAL A 292 -34.25 -15.37 18.21
C VAL A 292 -33.53 -16.17 19.28
N LYS A 293 -33.76 -17.49 19.34
CA LYS A 293 -33.04 -18.34 20.30
C LYS A 293 -31.55 -18.27 20.01
N GLY A 294 -30.76 -17.99 21.05
CA GLY A 294 -29.31 -17.81 20.94
C GLY A 294 -28.87 -16.36 20.83
N ILE A 295 -29.77 -15.38 20.82
CA ILE A 295 -29.45 -13.94 20.89
C ILE A 295 -30.24 -13.32 22.05
N ASP A 296 -29.53 -12.66 22.98
CA ASP A 296 -30.16 -11.90 24.05
C ASP A 296 -30.53 -10.49 23.57
N GLY A 297 -31.82 -10.12 23.65
CA GLY A 297 -32.30 -8.77 23.35
C GLY A 297 -32.92 -8.60 21.96
N ASN A 298 -32.73 -7.41 21.36
CA ASN A 298 -33.26 -7.09 20.02
C ASN A 298 -32.32 -7.59 18.93
N VAL A 299 -32.89 -8.12 17.85
CA VAL A 299 -32.18 -8.42 16.60
C VAL A 299 -33.07 -8.07 15.42
N ASP A 300 -32.44 -7.65 14.34
CA ASP A 300 -33.13 -7.23 13.13
C ASP A 300 -33.52 -8.47 12.30
N ILE A 301 -34.76 -8.49 11.82
CA ILE A 301 -35.39 -9.65 11.18
C ILE A 301 -35.59 -9.38 9.69
N ASN A 302 -35.19 -10.37 8.90
CA ASN A 302 -35.22 -10.30 7.45
C ASN A 302 -36.07 -11.41 6.82
N PHE A 303 -36.89 -11.03 5.83
CA PHE A 303 -37.54 -11.95 4.92
C PHE A 303 -36.84 -11.92 3.55
N GLY A 304 -36.23 -13.03 3.17
CA GLY A 304 -35.57 -13.23 1.89
C GLY A 304 -36.54 -13.75 0.83
N TYR A 305 -36.77 -12.96 -0.22
CA TYR A 305 -37.55 -13.35 -1.39
C TYR A 305 -36.72 -14.07 -2.47
N LYS A 306 -35.39 -14.10 -2.30
CA LYS A 306 -34.43 -14.80 -3.16
C LYS A 306 -33.53 -15.70 -2.30
N ASP A 307 -33.30 -16.92 -2.77
CA ASP A 307 -32.25 -17.79 -2.23
C ASP A 307 -30.91 -17.42 -2.87
N TYR A 308 -30.13 -16.60 -2.15
CA TYR A 308 -28.83 -16.16 -2.63
C TYR A 308 -27.78 -17.27 -2.69
N THR A 309 -27.97 -18.41 -2.02
CA THR A 309 -27.05 -19.56 -2.19
C THR A 309 -27.07 -20.13 -3.61
N THR A 310 -28.13 -19.83 -4.38
CA THR A 310 -28.27 -20.22 -5.80
C THR A 310 -27.74 -19.18 -6.79
N ILE A 311 -27.39 -17.97 -6.30
CA ILE A 311 -27.02 -16.80 -7.11
C ILE A 311 -25.55 -16.40 -6.86
N VAL A 312 -25.16 -16.32 -5.59
CA VAL A 312 -23.82 -15.98 -5.15
C VAL A 312 -22.91 -17.18 -5.36
N THR A 313 -21.71 -16.96 -5.91
CA THR A 313 -20.66 -17.99 -5.94
C THR A 313 -19.92 -17.99 -4.61
N PRO A 314 -20.09 -19.00 -3.74
CA PRO A 314 -19.50 -18.99 -2.41
C PRO A 314 -17.97 -18.97 -2.47
N ARG A 315 -17.35 -18.24 -1.55
CA ARG A 315 -15.90 -18.02 -1.57
C ARG A 315 -15.35 -17.67 -0.19
N THR A 316 -14.08 -18.02 0.02
CA THR A 316 -13.25 -17.59 1.16
C THR A 316 -12.18 -16.59 0.76
N GLU A 317 -12.08 -16.26 -0.53
CA GLU A 317 -11.07 -15.38 -1.11
C GLU A 317 -11.71 -14.58 -2.25
N PRO A 318 -11.21 -13.37 -2.57
CA PRO A 318 -11.56 -12.67 -3.79
C PRO A 318 -11.26 -13.48 -5.06
N ALA A 319 -11.90 -13.11 -6.18
CA ALA A 319 -11.71 -13.79 -7.45
C ALA A 319 -10.24 -13.81 -7.89
N ALA A 320 -9.79 -14.92 -8.49
CA ALA A 320 -8.44 -15.02 -9.03
C ALA A 320 -8.20 -13.93 -10.09
N GLY A 321 -7.21 -13.06 -9.84
CA GLY A 321 -6.91 -11.91 -10.70
C GLY A 321 -7.64 -10.61 -10.32
N TYR A 322 -8.52 -10.62 -9.31
CA TYR A 322 -8.87 -9.38 -8.60
C TYR A 322 -7.58 -8.78 -8.03
N GLY A 323 -7.43 -7.46 -8.17
CA GLY A 323 -6.22 -6.75 -7.80
C GLY A 323 -6.05 -6.69 -6.28
N LYS A 324 -5.49 -7.75 -5.69
CA LYS A 324 -4.90 -7.67 -4.35
C LYS A 324 -4.05 -6.39 -4.30
N PRO A 325 -4.31 -5.44 -3.39
CA PRO A 325 -3.42 -4.32 -3.20
C PRO A 325 -1.99 -4.86 -3.00
N ALA A 326 -1.00 -4.29 -3.68
CA ALA A 326 0.40 -4.70 -3.52
C ALA A 326 1.01 -4.17 -2.19
N ALA A 327 0.14 -3.96 -1.21
CA ALA A 327 0.34 -3.30 0.05
C ALA A 327 -0.55 -4.02 1.08
N ASP A 328 0.06 -4.88 1.89
CA ASP A 328 -0.55 -5.58 3.01
C ASP A 328 -0.65 -4.69 4.26
N GLY A 329 -0.90 -3.39 4.04
CA GLY A 329 -0.80 -2.33 5.04
C GLY A 329 -0.74 -0.91 4.47
N GLU A 330 -0.64 0.08 5.35
CA GLU A 330 -0.55 1.50 5.02
C GLU A 330 0.72 2.19 5.55
N TRP A 331 1.17 3.22 4.84
CA TRP A 331 2.26 4.09 5.32
C TRP A 331 1.75 5.10 6.35
N ARG A 332 2.40 5.16 7.52
CA ARG A 332 2.14 6.13 8.58
C ARG A 332 3.39 6.97 8.86
N ILE A 333 3.21 8.17 9.41
CA ILE A 333 4.30 9.06 9.82
C ILE A 333 4.02 9.63 11.21
N ASP A 334 5.04 9.61 12.07
CA ASP A 334 5.02 10.24 13.38
C ASP A 334 6.38 10.91 13.71
N GLY A 335 6.60 11.24 14.98
CA GLY A 335 7.82 11.92 15.44
C GLY A 335 9.12 11.10 15.31
N GLY A 336 9.04 9.79 15.10
CA GLY A 336 10.20 8.93 14.78
C GLY A 336 10.49 8.81 13.28
N GLY A 337 9.47 8.98 12.42
CA GLY A 337 9.61 8.94 10.98
C GLY A 337 8.46 8.22 10.27
N TRP A 338 8.68 7.83 9.01
CA TRP A 338 7.76 6.96 8.27
C TRP A 338 7.88 5.52 8.75
N TRP A 339 6.76 4.83 8.92
CA TRP A 339 6.68 3.39 9.17
C TRP A 339 5.51 2.78 8.41
N TYR A 340 5.43 1.46 8.37
CA TYR A 340 4.41 0.74 7.62
C TYR A 340 3.56 -0.12 8.54
N HIS A 341 2.27 0.16 8.63
CA HIS A 341 1.31 -0.57 9.45
C HIS A 341 0.66 -1.67 8.62
N CYS A 342 1.01 -2.92 8.86
CA CYS A 342 0.35 -4.05 8.19
C CYS A 342 -1.11 -4.15 8.65
N TYR A 343 -2.02 -4.61 7.76
CA TYR A 343 -3.44 -4.72 8.10
C TYR A 343 -3.73 -5.83 9.12
N ASP A 344 -2.84 -6.83 9.25
CA ASP A 344 -2.82 -7.82 10.34
C ASP A 344 -2.38 -7.25 11.72
N GLY A 345 -2.25 -5.93 11.84
CA GLY A 345 -1.78 -5.24 13.04
C GLY A 345 -0.28 -5.31 13.30
N THR A 346 0.49 -6.00 12.44
CA THR A 346 1.96 -6.04 12.54
C THR A 346 2.62 -4.85 11.85
N TYR A 347 3.95 -4.77 11.92
CA TYR A 347 4.76 -3.79 11.19
C TYR A 347 6.20 -4.29 11.06
N PRO A 348 6.88 -4.05 9.93
CA PRO A 348 8.19 -4.62 9.65
C PRO A 348 9.28 -4.03 10.55
N LYS A 349 10.19 -4.86 11.05
CA LYS A 349 11.32 -4.44 11.92
C LYS A 349 12.60 -5.21 11.61
N ASN A 350 13.72 -4.48 11.53
CA ASN A 350 15.03 -5.04 11.15
C ASN A 350 15.01 -5.87 9.86
N GLU A 351 14.05 -5.63 8.96
CA GLU A 351 13.81 -6.44 7.77
C GLU A 351 13.70 -5.60 6.50
N TRP A 352 13.78 -6.30 5.38
CA TRP A 352 13.44 -5.77 4.06
C TRP A 352 11.99 -6.13 3.76
N LYS A 353 11.21 -5.18 3.24
CA LYS A 353 9.84 -5.44 2.79
C LYS A 353 9.63 -4.84 1.41
N GLU A 354 8.99 -5.59 0.53
CA GLU A 354 8.50 -5.06 -0.75
C GLU A 354 7.08 -4.51 -0.54
N ILE A 355 6.86 -3.27 -0.95
CA ILE A 355 5.57 -2.58 -0.85
C ILE A 355 5.33 -1.89 -2.19
N ASN A 356 4.22 -2.18 -2.86
CA ASN A 356 3.86 -1.62 -4.17
C ASN A 356 4.99 -1.74 -5.22
N GLY A 357 5.70 -2.87 -5.25
CA GLY A 357 6.80 -3.14 -6.19
C GLY A 357 8.09 -2.34 -5.93
N GLN A 358 8.22 -1.73 -4.76
CA GLN A 358 9.45 -1.06 -4.31
C GLN A 358 9.99 -1.74 -3.04
N THR A 359 11.30 -1.93 -2.96
CA THR A 359 11.94 -2.52 -1.76
C THR A 359 12.29 -1.43 -0.75
N TYR A 360 11.86 -1.61 0.50
CA TYR A 360 12.14 -0.74 1.64
C TYR A 360 12.92 -1.50 2.71
N ARG A 361 13.61 -0.75 3.57
CA ARG A 361 14.34 -1.27 4.73
C ARG A 361 13.86 -0.57 6.00
N PHE A 362 13.60 -1.34 7.05
CA PHE A 362 13.15 -0.82 8.34
C PHE A 362 14.20 -1.01 9.44
N ASP A 363 14.24 -0.05 10.37
CA ASP A 363 15.11 -0.07 11.55
C ASP A 363 14.59 -1.02 12.65
N GLY A 364 15.24 -1.02 13.82
CA GLY A 364 14.82 -1.86 14.94
C GLY A 364 13.53 -1.44 15.65
N ASN A 365 13.06 -0.21 15.41
CA ASN A 365 11.82 0.31 15.95
C ASN A 365 10.64 0.14 14.97
N GLY A 366 10.93 0.02 13.68
CA GLY A 366 9.97 -0.11 12.59
C GLY A 366 9.91 1.10 11.65
N TYR A 367 10.88 2.03 11.73
CA TYR A 367 10.94 3.20 10.87
C TYR A 367 11.74 2.93 9.59
N MET A 368 11.26 3.49 8.49
CA MET A 368 11.83 3.39 7.15
C MET A 368 13.17 4.13 7.06
N LEU A 369 14.20 3.45 6.55
CA LEU A 369 15.52 4.02 6.35
C LEU A 369 15.62 4.81 5.04
N THR A 370 16.42 5.87 5.05
CA THR A 370 16.79 6.68 3.88
C THR A 370 18.32 6.78 3.76
N GLY A 371 18.85 7.14 2.59
CA GLY A 371 20.28 7.33 2.35
C GLY A 371 21.11 6.04 2.33
N TRP A 372 22.41 6.16 2.60
CA TRP A 372 23.36 5.04 2.66
C TRP A 372 23.11 4.16 3.88
N GLN A 373 22.99 2.85 3.67
CA GLN A 373 22.79 1.86 4.71
C GLN A 373 23.77 0.69 4.55
N TYR A 374 24.45 0.30 5.64
CA TYR A 374 25.37 -0.84 5.67
C TYR A 374 24.70 -2.03 6.35
N ILE A 375 24.40 -3.07 5.57
CA ILE A 375 23.53 -4.19 5.94
C ILE A 375 24.21 -5.48 5.49
N GLU A 376 24.43 -6.42 6.41
CA GLU A 376 25.02 -7.75 6.12
C GLU A 376 26.37 -7.70 5.38
N ASN A 377 27.20 -6.72 5.75
CA ASN A 377 28.50 -6.36 5.16
C ASN A 377 28.46 -5.69 3.77
N GLU A 378 27.27 -5.36 3.25
CA GLU A 378 27.06 -4.73 1.95
C GLU A 378 26.49 -3.31 2.11
N TRP A 379 26.81 -2.40 1.19
CA TRP A 379 26.23 -1.06 1.14
C TRP A 379 25.04 -1.00 0.19
N TYR A 380 23.97 -0.35 0.62
CA TYR A 380 22.77 -0.06 -0.17
C TYR A 380 22.43 1.43 -0.07
N TYR A 381 21.70 1.97 -1.04
CA TYR A 381 21.19 3.34 -0.97
C TYR A 381 19.66 3.37 -1.11
N MET A 382 19.00 3.99 -0.14
CA MET A 382 17.58 4.30 -0.18
C MET A 382 17.40 5.75 -0.61
N ASN A 383 16.53 6.02 -1.58
CA ASN A 383 16.25 7.37 -2.02
C ASN A 383 15.48 8.19 -0.96
N SER A 384 15.09 9.44 -1.27
CA SER A 384 14.34 10.30 -0.35
C SER A 384 12.92 9.80 -0.05
N SER A 385 12.36 8.90 -0.85
CA SER A 385 11.10 8.20 -0.55
C SER A 385 11.32 6.83 0.10
N GLY A 386 12.54 6.50 0.54
CA GLY A 386 12.91 5.24 1.18
C GLY A 386 13.03 4.02 0.27
N ALA A 387 12.77 4.16 -1.03
CA ALA A 387 12.89 3.06 -1.99
C ALA A 387 14.37 2.77 -2.30
N ARG A 388 14.75 1.49 -2.23
CA ARG A 388 16.10 1.00 -2.56
C ARG A 388 16.41 1.24 -4.04
N LEU A 389 17.53 1.91 -4.30
CA LEU A 389 18.08 2.03 -5.65
C LEU A 389 18.73 0.72 -6.11
N SER A 390 18.50 0.35 -7.37
CA SER A 390 19.08 -0.81 -8.03
C SER A 390 19.16 -0.61 -9.55
N GLY A 391 20.13 -1.26 -10.19
CA GLY A 391 20.38 -1.20 -11.64
C GLY A 391 20.81 0.16 -12.17
N CYS A 392 21.19 1.11 -11.30
CA CYS A 392 21.25 2.53 -11.64
C CYS A 392 22.48 3.27 -11.08
N TRP A 393 22.78 4.40 -11.73
CA TRP A 393 23.80 5.35 -11.30
C TRP A 393 23.23 6.35 -10.28
N LEU A 394 24.04 6.69 -9.28
CA LEU A 394 23.72 7.64 -8.21
C LEU A 394 24.81 8.71 -8.14
N GLU A 395 24.44 9.97 -8.29
CA GLU A 395 25.32 11.12 -8.06
C GLU A 395 25.06 11.74 -6.68
N LEU A 396 26.12 11.91 -5.89
CA LEU A 396 26.08 12.61 -4.61
C LEU A 396 27.25 13.60 -4.53
N GLY A 397 26.96 14.90 -4.59
CA GLY A 397 27.97 15.96 -4.46
C GLY A 397 29.07 15.93 -5.53
N GLY A 398 28.74 15.55 -6.77
CA GLY A 398 29.71 15.38 -7.86
C GLY A 398 30.45 14.04 -7.85
N VAL A 399 30.15 13.14 -6.92
CA VAL A 399 30.72 11.79 -6.85
C VAL A 399 29.69 10.78 -7.32
N TRP A 400 30.07 9.94 -8.28
CA TRP A 400 29.22 8.90 -8.85
C TRP A 400 29.43 7.55 -8.19
N TYR A 401 28.33 6.82 -8.00
CA TYR A 401 28.25 5.45 -7.49
C TYR A 401 27.35 4.65 -8.43
N TYR A 402 27.53 3.33 -8.47
CA TYR A 402 26.62 2.43 -9.19
C TYR A 402 26.00 1.43 -8.21
N LEU A 403 24.68 1.31 -8.23
CA LEU A 403 23.94 0.29 -7.50
C LEU A 403 23.60 -0.81 -8.50
N LYS A 404 24.08 -2.04 -8.24
CA LYS A 404 23.83 -3.20 -9.11
C LYS A 404 22.33 -3.56 -9.13
N GLU A 405 21.92 -4.52 -9.96
CA GLU A 405 20.53 -5.03 -9.98
C GLU A 405 20.08 -5.58 -8.61
N ASP A 406 20.99 -6.16 -7.82
CA ASP A 406 20.71 -6.57 -6.44
C ASP A 406 20.75 -5.40 -5.42
N GLY A 407 20.89 -4.15 -5.91
CA GLY A 407 20.92 -2.90 -5.15
C GLY A 407 22.15 -2.68 -4.29
N LYS A 408 23.08 -3.65 -4.25
CA LYS A 408 24.36 -3.48 -3.56
C LYS A 408 25.22 -2.49 -4.34
N MET A 409 25.89 -1.62 -3.61
CA MET A 409 26.91 -0.72 -4.12
C MET A 409 27.99 -1.52 -4.86
N ALA A 410 28.33 -1.08 -6.05
CA ALA A 410 29.38 -1.69 -6.84
C ALA A 410 30.77 -1.29 -6.37
N VAL A 411 31.69 -2.25 -6.38
CA VAL A 411 33.14 -2.08 -6.14
C VAL A 411 33.91 -2.85 -7.23
N GLY A 412 35.13 -2.41 -7.55
CA GLY A 412 35.94 -2.99 -8.61
C GLY A 412 35.39 -2.75 -10.01
N TRP A 413 35.74 -3.63 -10.96
CA TRP A 413 35.33 -3.55 -12.36
C TRP A 413 33.84 -3.88 -12.56
N GLN A 414 33.14 -3.03 -13.31
CA GLN A 414 31.73 -3.18 -13.65
C GLN A 414 31.51 -2.96 -15.14
N LEU A 415 30.79 -3.87 -15.79
CA LEU A 415 30.33 -3.72 -17.17
C LEU A 415 28.88 -3.26 -17.15
N VAL A 416 28.63 -2.01 -17.53
CA VAL A 416 27.28 -1.42 -17.56
C VAL A 416 26.93 -1.14 -19.02
N GLY A 417 25.95 -1.89 -19.54
CA GLY A 417 25.72 -1.99 -20.97
C GLY A 417 26.95 -2.59 -21.68
N ASN A 418 27.56 -1.83 -22.58
CA ASN A 418 28.78 -2.23 -23.30
C ASN A 418 30.04 -1.48 -22.82
N THR A 419 29.96 -0.75 -21.70
CA THR A 419 31.06 0.11 -21.22
C THR A 419 31.59 -0.38 -19.89
N TRP A 420 32.92 -0.50 -19.77
CA TRP A 420 33.59 -0.82 -18.52
C TRP A 420 33.81 0.43 -17.67
N TYR A 421 33.56 0.28 -16.37
CA TYR A 421 33.79 1.27 -15.32
C TYR A 421 34.59 0.62 -14.20
N TYR A 422 35.36 1.41 -13.46
CA TYR A 422 36.03 0.96 -12.23
C TYR A 422 35.50 1.76 -11.05
N MET A 423 35.07 1.05 -10.02
CA MET A 423 34.58 1.61 -8.76
C MET A 423 35.64 1.35 -7.68
N TYR A 424 36.08 2.39 -6.98
CA TYR A 424 36.99 2.24 -5.84
C TYR A 424 36.35 1.40 -4.71
N PRO A 425 37.13 0.89 -3.74
CA PRO A 425 36.58 0.18 -2.57
C PRO A 425 35.57 1.00 -1.75
N SER A 426 35.59 2.33 -1.87
CA SER A 426 34.59 3.26 -1.31
C SER A 426 33.29 3.36 -2.13
N GLY A 427 33.17 2.62 -3.23
CA GLY A 427 32.06 2.71 -4.20
C GLY A 427 32.12 3.90 -5.16
N MET A 428 33.11 4.78 -5.01
CA MET A 428 33.28 5.95 -5.88
C MET A 428 33.75 5.53 -7.28
N MET A 429 33.09 6.03 -8.32
CA MET A 429 33.50 5.84 -9.71
C MET A 429 34.86 6.50 -9.96
N ALA A 430 35.80 5.76 -10.56
CA ALA A 430 37.11 6.29 -10.93
C ALA A 430 37.05 7.14 -12.20
N THR A 431 37.84 8.21 -12.20
CA THR A 431 38.13 9.08 -13.35
C THR A 431 39.64 9.34 -13.40
N GLY A 432 40.18 9.58 -14.60
CA GLY A 432 41.61 9.71 -14.84
C GLY A 432 42.36 8.38 -14.77
N TRP A 433 43.66 8.45 -14.49
CA TRP A 433 44.52 7.28 -14.34
C TRP A 433 44.23 6.49 -13.05
N VAL A 434 44.05 5.18 -13.19
CA VAL A 434 43.86 4.25 -12.07
C VAL A 434 44.79 3.04 -12.22
N GLN A 435 45.47 2.67 -11.14
CA GLN A 435 46.27 1.45 -11.07
C GLN A 435 45.47 0.35 -10.37
N VAL A 436 45.34 -0.81 -11.01
CA VAL A 436 44.64 -1.98 -10.46
C VAL A 436 45.56 -3.20 -10.59
N GLY A 437 46.18 -3.59 -9.47
CA GLY A 437 47.31 -4.53 -9.48
C GLY A 437 48.52 -3.93 -10.20
N ASP A 438 49.13 -4.71 -11.09
CA ASP A 438 50.30 -4.26 -11.87
C ASP A 438 49.93 -3.46 -13.14
N ALA A 439 48.63 -3.34 -13.46
CA ALA A 439 48.14 -2.69 -14.66
C ALA A 439 47.63 -1.26 -14.40
N TRP A 440 47.96 -0.36 -15.32
CA TRP A 440 47.41 1.01 -15.38
C TRP A 440 46.28 1.07 -16.40
N TYR A 441 45.23 1.80 -16.06
CA TYR A 441 44.05 2.04 -16.87
C TYR A 441 43.76 3.54 -16.86
N TYR A 442 43.00 4.03 -17.84
CA TYR A 442 42.49 5.38 -17.84
C TYR A 442 40.96 5.35 -17.97
N MET A 443 40.30 6.08 -17.08
CA MET A 443 38.86 6.24 -17.06
C MET A 443 38.57 7.67 -17.53
N TYR A 444 37.78 7.84 -18.59
CA TYR A 444 37.36 9.17 -19.05
C TYR A 444 36.59 9.92 -17.94
N PRO A 445 36.37 11.25 -18.05
CA PRO A 445 35.55 11.99 -17.08
C PRO A 445 34.12 11.45 -16.90
N SER A 446 33.61 10.70 -17.89
CA SER A 446 32.34 9.95 -17.84
C SER A 446 32.43 8.62 -17.09
N GLY A 447 33.59 8.24 -16.57
CA GLY A 447 33.87 6.94 -15.94
C GLY A 447 34.16 5.79 -16.92
N ALA A 448 33.99 6.00 -18.23
CA ALA A 448 34.20 4.96 -19.24
C ALA A 448 35.70 4.60 -19.38
N MET A 449 36.03 3.32 -19.37
CA MET A 449 37.40 2.82 -19.58
C MET A 449 37.88 3.11 -21.01
N ALA A 450 39.09 3.66 -21.15
CA ALA A 450 39.73 3.88 -22.43
C ALA A 450 40.33 2.58 -23.01
N THR A 451 40.19 2.40 -24.32
CA THR A 451 40.86 1.36 -25.12
C THR A 451 41.44 1.98 -26.39
N GLY A 452 42.54 1.43 -26.90
CA GLY A 452 43.27 1.97 -28.05
C GLY A 452 44.08 3.22 -27.72
N TRP A 453 44.22 4.12 -28.69
CA TRP A 453 45.00 5.35 -28.54
C TRP A 453 44.30 6.37 -27.62
N LEU A 454 45.03 6.80 -26.59
CA LEU A 454 44.60 7.79 -25.61
C LEU A 454 45.51 9.01 -25.66
N LEU A 455 44.93 10.20 -25.80
CA LEU A 455 45.63 11.48 -25.60
C LEU A 455 45.23 12.06 -24.24
N ASP A 456 46.18 12.17 -23.33
CA ASP A 456 46.02 12.84 -22.04
C ASP A 456 46.92 14.08 -21.98
N GLY A 457 46.30 15.25 -21.87
CA GLY A 457 46.96 16.54 -22.09
C GLY A 457 47.59 16.64 -23.48
N THR A 458 48.93 16.55 -23.53
CA THR A 458 49.75 16.58 -24.75
C THR A 458 50.41 15.24 -25.06
N THR A 459 50.14 14.20 -24.27
CA THR A 459 50.90 12.95 -24.26
C THR A 459 50.04 11.80 -24.74
N TRP A 460 50.53 11.06 -25.73
CA TRP A 460 49.87 9.86 -26.23
C TRP A 460 50.25 8.63 -25.42
N TYR A 461 49.27 7.77 -25.19
CA TYR A 461 49.35 6.46 -24.55
C TYR A 461 48.61 5.44 -25.42
N TYR A 462 48.92 4.16 -25.24
CA TYR A 462 48.18 3.08 -25.89
C TYR A 462 47.65 2.11 -24.84
N MET A 463 46.32 1.97 -24.81
CA MET A 463 45.59 1.05 -23.96
C MET A 463 45.21 -0.17 -24.83
N ASP A 464 45.46 -1.39 -24.36
CA ASP A 464 45.05 -2.58 -25.11
C ASP A 464 43.52 -2.82 -25.04
N PRO A 465 42.96 -3.84 -25.73
CA PRO A 465 41.52 -4.10 -25.70
C PRO A 465 40.95 -4.45 -24.32
N SER A 466 41.80 -4.80 -23.34
CA SER A 466 41.43 -5.00 -21.93
C SER A 466 41.58 -3.73 -21.09
N GLY A 467 41.95 -2.60 -21.72
CA GLY A 467 42.20 -1.32 -21.07
C GLY A 467 43.57 -1.18 -20.42
N TRP A 468 44.50 -2.15 -20.60
CA TRP A 468 45.82 -2.07 -19.96
C TRP A 468 46.74 -1.13 -20.75
N MET A 469 47.31 -0.14 -20.07
CA MET A 469 48.34 0.74 -20.60
C MET A 469 49.57 -0.07 -20.99
N ARG A 470 49.99 0.02 -22.25
CA ARG A 470 51.14 -0.70 -22.78
C ARG A 470 52.43 0.09 -22.62
N THR A 471 53.50 -0.63 -22.28
CA THR A 471 54.89 -0.16 -22.28
C THR A 471 55.72 -1.01 -23.23
N GLY A 472 56.87 -0.49 -23.68
CA GLY A 472 57.73 -1.14 -24.67
C GLY A 472 57.17 -1.06 -26.10
N TRP A 473 57.57 -2.01 -26.94
CA TRP A 473 57.12 -2.09 -28.34
C TRP A 473 55.65 -2.54 -28.45
N VAL A 474 54.89 -1.81 -29.25
CA VAL A 474 53.47 -2.08 -29.54
C VAL A 474 53.25 -2.06 -31.05
N LEU A 475 52.58 -3.08 -31.58
CA LEU A 475 52.14 -3.16 -32.97
C LEU A 475 50.65 -2.81 -33.04
N VAL A 476 50.29 -1.79 -33.82
CA VAL A 476 48.89 -1.37 -34.03
C VAL A 476 48.61 -1.35 -35.53
N GLY A 477 47.79 -2.30 -35.99
CA GLY A 477 47.73 -2.63 -37.42
C GLY A 477 49.09 -3.14 -37.89
N ASP A 478 49.60 -2.55 -38.98
CA ASP A 478 50.92 -2.88 -39.54
C ASP A 478 52.05 -1.95 -39.04
N THR A 479 51.75 -1.02 -38.12
CA THR A 479 52.70 0.01 -37.66
C THR A 479 53.22 -0.27 -36.25
N TRP A 480 54.54 -0.25 -36.09
CA TRP A 480 55.19 -0.33 -34.78
C TRP A 480 55.32 1.04 -34.11
N TYR A 481 55.14 1.05 -32.80
CA TYR A 481 55.28 2.20 -31.91
C TYR A 481 56.10 1.77 -30.69
N TYR A 482 56.81 2.71 -30.07
CA TYR A 482 57.48 2.48 -28.79
C TYR A 482 56.85 3.33 -27.70
N MET A 483 56.46 2.70 -26.60
CA MET A 483 55.92 3.32 -25.41
C MET A 483 56.99 3.27 -24.32
N TYR A 484 57.36 4.41 -23.73
CA TYR A 484 58.30 4.46 -22.61
C TYR A 484 57.77 3.67 -21.40
N PRO A 485 58.62 3.35 -20.39
CA PRO A 485 58.17 2.69 -19.15
C PRO A 485 57.06 3.45 -18.39
N SER A 486 56.93 4.76 -18.62
CA SER A 486 55.83 5.62 -18.14
C SER A 486 54.54 5.53 -18.96
N GLY A 487 54.49 4.68 -19.99
CA GLY A 487 53.39 4.57 -20.96
C GLY A 487 53.35 5.63 -22.05
N MET A 488 54.22 6.64 -21.98
CA MET A 488 54.25 7.75 -22.94
C MET A 488 54.76 7.28 -24.32
N MET A 489 54.06 7.63 -25.39
CA MET A 489 54.49 7.35 -26.77
C MET A 489 55.79 8.10 -27.12
N ALA A 490 56.79 7.38 -27.59
CA ALA A 490 58.03 7.97 -28.05
C ALA A 490 57.87 8.68 -29.40
N THR A 491 58.60 9.79 -29.55
CA THR A 491 58.76 10.52 -30.82
C THR A 491 60.20 11.02 -30.93
N GLY A 492 60.71 11.18 -32.15
CA GLY A 492 62.12 11.41 -32.41
C GLY A 492 62.98 10.17 -32.16
N TRP A 493 64.24 10.38 -31.80
CA TRP A 493 65.18 9.32 -31.46
C TRP A 493 64.87 8.71 -30.09
N ALA A 494 64.75 7.38 -30.02
CA ALA A 494 64.64 6.62 -28.78
C ALA A 494 65.71 5.54 -28.70
N LEU A 495 66.38 5.45 -27.55
CA LEU A 495 67.33 4.37 -27.23
C LEU A 495 66.59 3.28 -26.47
N VAL A 496 66.60 2.05 -26.99
CA VAL A 496 65.93 0.89 -26.40
C VAL A 496 66.96 -0.22 -26.23
N GLY A 497 67.35 -0.49 -24.99
CA GLY A 497 68.58 -1.24 -24.72
C GLY A 497 69.79 -0.46 -25.26
N ASP A 498 70.63 -1.12 -26.04
CA ASP A 498 71.80 -0.51 -26.69
C ASP A 498 71.52 -0.06 -28.15
N THR A 499 70.27 -0.13 -28.61
CA THR A 499 69.90 0.14 -30.01
C THR A 499 69.06 1.41 -30.14
N TRP A 500 69.44 2.29 -31.07
CA TRP A 500 68.66 3.48 -31.43
C TRP A 500 67.58 3.17 -32.47
N TYR A 501 66.44 3.83 -32.32
CA TYR A 501 65.29 3.78 -33.21
C TYR A 501 64.77 5.20 -33.44
N TYR A 502 64.10 5.44 -34.57
CA TYR A 502 63.44 6.70 -34.84
C TYR A 502 61.92 6.53 -34.93
N LEU A 503 61.18 7.24 -34.07
CA LEU A 503 59.72 7.25 -34.04
C LEU A 503 59.24 8.58 -34.65
N THR A 504 58.47 8.52 -35.72
CA THR A 504 58.13 9.67 -36.55
C THR A 504 57.40 10.75 -35.73
N PRO A 505 57.93 11.99 -35.62
CA PRO A 505 57.28 13.07 -34.88
C PRO A 505 55.86 13.35 -35.37
N GLY A 506 54.94 13.56 -34.44
CA GLY A 506 53.54 13.85 -34.71
C GLY A 506 52.62 12.62 -34.77
N ASN A 507 53.11 11.43 -35.14
CA ASN A 507 52.30 10.20 -35.14
C ASN A 507 52.92 9.00 -34.41
N GLY A 508 54.22 9.02 -34.06
CA GLY A 508 54.91 7.97 -33.31
C GLY A 508 55.32 6.72 -34.11
N ALA A 509 55.03 6.66 -35.41
CA ALA A 509 55.30 5.48 -36.23
C ALA A 509 56.81 5.21 -36.39
N MET A 510 57.25 3.99 -36.07
CA MET A 510 58.64 3.57 -36.23
C MET A 510 59.10 3.68 -37.69
N ALA A 511 60.16 4.43 -37.93
CA ALA A 511 60.75 4.59 -39.25
C ALA A 511 61.60 3.37 -39.64
N THR A 512 61.60 3.04 -40.94
CA THR A 512 62.44 2.01 -41.56
C THR A 512 62.97 2.52 -42.90
N GLY A 513 64.12 2.01 -43.34
CA GLY A 513 64.81 2.46 -44.54
C GLY A 513 65.59 3.76 -44.33
N TRP A 514 65.77 4.51 -45.42
CA TRP A 514 66.47 5.80 -45.41
C TRP A 514 65.66 6.90 -44.72
N LEU A 515 66.30 7.63 -43.80
CA LEU A 515 65.72 8.75 -43.07
C LEU A 515 66.60 9.99 -43.22
N LEU A 516 66.02 11.11 -43.67
CA LEU A 516 66.67 12.41 -43.73
C LEU A 516 66.16 13.32 -42.61
N LEU A 517 67.06 13.75 -41.72
CA LEU A 517 66.77 14.73 -40.68
C LEU A 517 67.63 15.98 -40.88
N GLY A 518 67.01 17.09 -41.26
CA GLY A 518 67.73 18.29 -41.71
C GLY A 518 68.54 17.97 -42.97
N ASN A 519 69.87 18.07 -42.87
CA ASN A 519 70.80 17.74 -43.95
C ASN A 519 71.56 16.42 -43.71
N THR A 520 71.10 15.59 -42.78
CA THR A 520 71.82 14.38 -42.34
C THR A 520 70.99 13.13 -42.59
N TRP A 521 71.55 12.17 -43.31
CA TRP A 521 70.93 10.87 -43.54
C TRP A 521 71.32 9.84 -42.48
N TYR A 522 70.36 8.97 -42.20
CA TYR A 522 70.46 7.80 -41.33
C TYR A 522 69.80 6.62 -42.06
N TYR A 523 70.13 5.39 -41.67
CA TYR A 523 69.45 4.19 -42.16
C TYR A 523 68.93 3.35 -40.99
N LEU A 524 67.64 3.01 -41.05
CA LEU A 524 66.94 2.21 -40.06
C LEU A 524 66.63 0.85 -40.70
N THR A 525 67.09 -0.24 -40.09
CA THR A 525 67.02 -1.58 -40.67
C THR A 525 65.57 -1.97 -41.04
N PRO A 526 65.27 -2.29 -42.31
CA PRO A 526 63.93 -2.72 -42.72
C PRO A 526 63.40 -3.89 -41.87
N GLY A 527 62.13 -3.81 -41.48
CA GLY A 527 61.44 -4.84 -40.70
C GLY A 527 61.63 -4.76 -39.18
N ASN A 528 62.71 -4.17 -38.65
CA ASN A 528 62.91 -4.03 -37.20
C ASN A 528 63.24 -2.60 -36.71
N GLY A 529 63.57 -1.65 -37.61
CA GLY A 529 63.78 -0.24 -37.30
C GLY A 529 65.11 0.11 -36.62
N ALA A 530 66.01 -0.85 -36.40
CA ALA A 530 67.28 -0.61 -35.71
C ALA A 530 68.22 0.29 -36.52
N MET A 531 68.68 1.39 -35.91
CA MET A 531 69.63 2.33 -36.52
C MET A 531 70.97 1.66 -36.82
N VAL A 532 71.42 1.81 -38.07
CA VAL A 532 72.69 1.28 -38.53
C VAL A 532 73.88 2.13 -38.06
N THR A 533 74.99 1.45 -37.76
CA THR A 533 76.32 2.05 -37.54
C THR A 533 77.39 1.23 -38.28
N GLY A 534 78.58 1.80 -38.49
CA GLY A 534 79.68 1.18 -39.22
C GLY A 534 79.46 1.13 -40.73
N THR A 535 80.31 0.39 -41.44
CA THR A 535 80.21 0.20 -42.90
C THR A 535 79.19 -0.90 -43.22
N GLN A 536 78.20 -0.61 -44.07
CA GLN A 536 77.16 -1.53 -44.52
C GLN A 536 76.93 -1.42 -46.03
N VAL A 537 76.34 -2.46 -46.63
CA VAL A 537 75.88 -2.45 -48.03
C VAL A 537 74.36 -2.35 -48.07
N ILE A 538 73.85 -1.29 -48.71
CA ILE A 538 72.42 -1.00 -48.87
C ILE A 538 72.13 -0.90 -50.37
N ASP A 539 71.17 -1.70 -50.86
CA ASP A 539 70.78 -1.77 -52.27
C ASP A 539 71.96 -1.95 -53.27
N GLY A 540 73.04 -2.59 -52.80
CA GLY A 540 74.26 -2.86 -53.58
C GLY A 540 75.33 -1.78 -53.53
N VAL A 541 75.14 -0.71 -52.74
CA VAL A 541 76.11 0.38 -52.54
C VAL A 541 76.64 0.35 -51.10
N GLU A 542 77.94 0.56 -50.93
CA GLU A 542 78.59 0.64 -49.62
C GLU A 542 78.46 2.04 -49.01
N TYR A 543 78.04 2.12 -47.75
CA TYR A 543 77.88 3.34 -46.98
C TYR A 543 78.55 3.17 -45.61
N THR A 544 79.15 4.23 -45.06
CA THR A 544 79.71 4.22 -43.72
C THR A 544 78.93 5.15 -42.80
N PHE A 545 78.47 4.62 -41.66
CA PHE A 545 77.71 5.35 -40.66
C PHE A 545 78.55 5.52 -39.39
N PHE A 546 78.60 6.74 -38.85
CA PHE A 546 79.25 7.03 -37.58
C PHE A 546 78.56 6.32 -36.40
N SER A 547 79.17 6.34 -35.21
CA SER A 547 78.60 5.72 -34.00
C SER A 547 77.29 6.38 -33.51
N ASP A 548 76.97 7.57 -34.00
CA ASP A 548 75.69 8.26 -33.80
C ASP A 548 74.72 8.09 -35.00
N GLY A 549 75.02 7.15 -35.90
CA GLY A 549 74.16 6.74 -37.02
C GLY A 549 74.14 7.68 -38.22
N ARG A 550 74.89 8.79 -38.16
CA ARG A 550 75.01 9.72 -39.29
C ARG A 550 75.78 9.06 -40.44
N CYS A 551 75.21 9.04 -41.63
CA CYS A 551 75.89 8.56 -42.83
C CYS A 551 76.98 9.58 -43.27
N ASP A 552 78.19 9.08 -43.50
CA ASP A 552 79.26 9.77 -44.23
C ASP A 552 79.02 9.54 -45.74
N TRP A 553 79.08 10.59 -46.56
CA TRP A 553 78.74 10.58 -48.00
C TRP A 553 79.90 11.07 -48.87
#